data_AF-A0A848K9Y4-F1
#
_entry.id   AF-A0A848K9Y4-F1
#
_cell.length_a   1.000
_cell.length_b   1.000
_cell.length_c   1.000
_cell.angle_alpha   90.00
_cell.angle_beta   90.00
_cell.angle_gamma   90.00
#
_symmetry.space_group_name_H-M   'P 1'
#
loop_
_entity.id
_entity.type
_entity.pdbx_description
1 polymer ?
#
loop_
_entity_poly.entity_id
_entity_poly.type
_entity_poly.pdbx_seq_one_letter_code
_entity_poly.pdbx_strand_id
1 'polypeptide(L)'
;MAHATALFAEKGFAGTSLQDIADAMGLTRPALYHYVANKDEVLARLVTEITEEPAVILASINKRTDLGPIDKLHAMAEAIALLQAAAPDRFRLIIRSEAELPEHLSKTYDQSRRRVLKEFIAVIRAGIDAGLFRPVDPRVASLGIIGMLNWMAWWYQPESEAHAKSVANQLADMAIQSVLQPGDTAKFVDGPARAISLLRQNLDYLEQQLGETGRD
;
A
#
# COMPACT_ATOMS: atom_id res chain seq x y z
N MET A 1 -19.19 4.23 4.45
CA MET A 1 -17.81 4.43 4.97
C MET A 1 -17.13 5.67 4.42
N ALA A 2 -17.09 5.90 3.09
CA ALA A 2 -16.44 7.09 2.51
C ALA A 2 -16.91 8.44 3.11
N HIS A 3 -18.23 8.64 3.29
CA HIS A 3 -18.76 9.86 3.92
C HIS A 3 -18.30 10.06 5.37
N ALA A 4 -18.24 8.99 6.16
CA ALA A 4 -17.72 9.05 7.53
C ALA A 4 -16.22 9.35 7.56
N THR A 5 -15.44 8.78 6.65
CA THR A 5 -14.01 9.09 6.50
C THR A 5 -13.79 10.56 6.20
N ALA A 6 -14.56 11.14 5.26
CA ALA A 6 -14.46 12.55 4.91
C ALA A 6 -14.80 13.45 6.11
N LEU A 7 -15.89 13.16 6.84
CA LEU A 7 -16.27 13.91 8.04
C LEU A 7 -15.22 13.85 9.14
N PHE A 8 -14.65 12.66 9.40
CA PHE A 8 -13.58 12.54 10.38
C PHE A 8 -12.30 13.28 9.93
N ALA A 9 -12.00 13.32 8.64
CA ALA A 9 -10.86 14.06 8.11
C ALA A 9 -11.04 15.59 8.20
N GLU A 10 -12.28 16.07 8.11
CA GLU A 10 -12.62 17.50 8.18
C GLU A 10 -12.79 18.01 9.62
N LYS A 11 -13.59 17.29 10.43
CA LYS A 11 -14.03 17.73 11.78
C LYS A 11 -13.28 17.04 12.93
N GLY A 12 -12.42 16.07 12.62
CA GLY A 12 -11.82 15.17 13.60
C GLY A 12 -12.82 14.15 14.15
N PHE A 13 -12.30 13.11 14.83
CA PHE A 13 -13.15 12.09 15.43
C PHE A 13 -14.04 12.66 16.53
N ALA A 14 -13.49 13.47 17.44
CA ALA A 14 -14.24 14.09 18.53
C ALA A 14 -15.35 15.03 18.04
N GLY A 15 -15.08 15.82 16.98
CA GLY A 15 -15.99 16.82 16.43
C GLY A 15 -17.08 16.28 15.50
N THR A 16 -17.02 15.00 15.12
CA THR A 16 -18.06 14.35 14.31
C THR A 16 -19.11 13.68 15.20
N SER A 17 -20.39 13.84 14.91
CA SER A 17 -21.50 13.11 15.56
C SER A 17 -22.08 12.02 14.66
N LEU A 18 -22.83 11.06 15.25
CA LEU A 18 -23.60 10.09 14.44
C LEU A 18 -24.67 10.77 13.57
N GLN A 19 -25.17 11.93 13.98
CA GLN A 19 -26.11 12.68 13.16
C GLN A 19 -25.42 13.23 11.91
N ASP A 20 -24.23 13.82 12.04
CA ASP A 20 -23.43 14.28 10.90
C ASP A 20 -23.19 13.14 9.89
N ILE A 21 -22.86 11.95 10.40
CA ILE A 21 -22.62 10.77 9.56
C ILE A 21 -23.91 10.33 8.85
N ALA A 22 -25.04 10.32 9.55
CA ALA A 22 -26.33 9.95 8.97
C ALA A 22 -26.71 10.93 7.84
N ASP A 23 -26.59 12.24 8.11
CA ASP A 23 -26.89 13.30 7.16
C ASP A 23 -26.00 13.21 5.91
N ALA A 24 -24.70 12.99 6.09
CA ALA A 24 -23.76 12.83 4.98
C ALA A 24 -24.00 11.55 4.16
N MET A 25 -24.63 10.53 4.74
CA MET A 25 -25.02 9.30 4.05
C MET A 25 -26.43 9.37 3.43
N GLY A 26 -27.15 10.50 3.60
CA GLY A 26 -28.56 10.60 3.20
C GLY A 26 -29.48 9.65 3.96
N LEU A 27 -29.07 9.22 5.16
CA LEU A 27 -29.81 8.31 6.03
C LEU A 27 -30.43 9.07 7.19
N THR A 28 -31.51 8.53 7.74
CA THR A 28 -31.98 8.97 9.05
C THR A 28 -31.08 8.41 10.14
N ARG A 29 -31.00 9.08 11.29
CA ARG A 29 -30.24 8.57 12.44
C ARG A 29 -30.70 7.18 12.91
N PRO A 30 -32.01 6.86 12.99
CA PRO A 30 -32.47 5.49 13.23
C PRO A 30 -31.99 4.49 12.17
N ALA A 31 -31.98 4.89 10.89
CA ALA A 31 -31.47 4.04 9.82
C ALA A 31 -29.97 3.74 9.99
N LEU A 32 -29.17 4.71 10.41
CA LEU A 32 -27.75 4.51 10.70
C LEU A 32 -27.53 3.57 11.90
N TYR A 33 -28.37 3.64 12.93
CA TYR A 33 -28.29 2.74 14.09
C TYR A 33 -28.49 1.26 13.76
N HIS A 34 -29.13 0.93 12.63
CA HIS A 34 -29.19 -0.46 12.15
C HIS A 34 -27.83 -0.98 11.68
N TYR A 35 -26.91 -0.09 11.30
CA TYR A 35 -25.58 -0.48 10.81
C TYR A 35 -24.51 -0.36 11.89
N VAL A 36 -24.61 0.62 12.79
CA VAL A 36 -23.59 0.92 13.82
C VAL A 36 -24.24 1.38 15.12
N ALA A 37 -23.80 0.84 16.26
CA ALA A 37 -24.33 1.19 17.57
C ALA A 37 -23.84 2.56 18.07
N ASN A 38 -22.64 2.98 17.69
CA ASN A 38 -22.06 4.25 18.09
C ASN A 38 -20.96 4.72 17.11
N LYS A 39 -20.42 5.92 17.37
CA LYS A 39 -19.36 6.52 16.57
C LYS A 39 -18.06 5.70 16.59
N ASP A 40 -17.75 5.07 17.73
CA ASP A 40 -16.57 4.22 17.89
C ASP A 40 -16.66 3.00 16.98
N GLU A 41 -17.85 2.43 16.75
CA GLU A 41 -18.04 1.31 15.83
C GLU A 41 -17.82 1.71 14.37
N VAL A 42 -18.20 2.92 13.98
CA VAL A 42 -17.88 3.47 12.65
C VAL A 42 -16.37 3.54 12.47
N LEU A 43 -15.67 4.11 13.45
CA LEU A 43 -14.21 4.20 13.43
C LEU A 43 -13.57 2.81 13.47
N ALA A 44 -14.10 1.88 14.26
CA ALA A 44 -13.63 0.50 14.36
C ALA A 44 -13.66 -0.19 13.01
N ARG A 45 -14.79 -0.11 12.29
CA ARG A 45 -14.92 -0.70 10.97
C ARG A 45 -13.98 -0.05 9.95
N LEU A 46 -13.80 1.27 9.99
CA LEU A 46 -12.80 1.94 9.16
C LEU A 46 -11.38 1.43 9.45
N VAL A 47 -11.01 1.34 10.73
CA VAL A 47 -9.72 0.78 11.17
C VAL A 47 -9.56 -0.66 10.69
N THR A 48 -10.55 -1.52 10.91
CA THR A 48 -10.50 -2.91 10.48
C THR A 48 -10.33 -3.05 8.96
N GLU A 49 -11.11 -2.33 8.16
CA GLU A 49 -11.01 -2.35 6.68
C GLU A 49 -9.59 -1.98 6.22
N ILE A 50 -9.01 -0.92 6.77
CA ILE A 50 -7.70 -0.42 6.35
C ILE A 50 -6.54 -1.31 6.85
N THR A 51 -6.79 -2.13 7.87
CA THR A 51 -5.71 -2.79 8.61
C THR A 51 -5.71 -4.31 8.47
N GLU A 52 -6.86 -4.95 8.31
CA GLU A 52 -6.89 -6.41 8.15
C GLU A 52 -6.60 -6.86 6.72
N GLU A 53 -7.12 -6.14 5.73
CA GLU A 53 -6.99 -6.48 4.32
C GLU A 53 -5.50 -6.60 3.87
N PRO A 54 -4.60 -5.64 4.17
CA PRO A 54 -3.19 -5.78 3.81
C PRO A 54 -2.55 -7.03 4.41
N ALA A 55 -2.80 -7.29 5.71
CA ALA A 55 -2.18 -8.43 6.39
C ALA A 55 -2.63 -9.78 5.81
N VAL A 56 -3.90 -9.90 5.42
CA VAL A 56 -4.44 -11.11 4.79
C VAL A 56 -3.86 -11.32 3.41
N ILE A 57 -3.82 -10.26 2.58
CA ILE A 57 -3.27 -10.32 1.23
C ILE A 57 -1.80 -10.74 1.28
N LEU A 58 -0.98 -10.09 2.11
CA LEU A 58 0.45 -10.40 2.22
C LEU A 58 0.68 -11.84 2.72
N ALA A 59 -0.07 -12.28 3.72
CA ALA A 59 0.05 -13.66 4.21
C ALA A 59 -0.33 -14.70 3.13
N SER A 60 -1.28 -14.37 2.24
CA SER A 60 -1.64 -15.25 1.12
C SER A 60 -0.53 -15.31 0.06
N ILE A 61 0.09 -14.17 -0.28
CA ILE A 61 1.24 -14.08 -1.19
C ILE A 61 2.42 -14.88 -0.63
N ASN A 62 2.70 -14.76 0.67
CA ASN A 62 3.82 -15.46 1.28
C ASN A 62 3.66 -16.99 1.26
N LYS A 63 2.41 -17.48 1.36
CA LYS A 63 2.07 -18.90 1.28
C LYS A 63 2.14 -19.51 -0.12
N ARG A 64 2.22 -18.68 -1.18
CA ARG A 64 2.36 -19.18 -2.55
C ARG A 64 3.66 -19.96 -2.72
N THR A 65 3.56 -21.20 -3.18
CA THR A 65 4.71 -22.08 -3.42
C THR A 65 5.23 -21.98 -4.85
N ASP A 66 4.46 -21.37 -5.75
CA ASP A 66 4.79 -21.13 -7.14
C ASP A 66 5.63 -19.87 -7.38
N LEU A 67 5.87 -19.06 -6.34
CA LEU A 67 6.64 -17.81 -6.41
C LEU A 67 7.94 -17.89 -5.61
N GLY A 68 9.02 -17.34 -6.18
CA GLY A 68 10.29 -17.11 -5.48
C GLY A 68 10.24 -15.85 -4.59
N PRO A 69 11.27 -15.61 -3.75
CA PRO A 69 11.33 -14.42 -2.88
C PRO A 69 11.25 -13.09 -3.64
N ILE A 70 11.82 -13.01 -4.85
CA ILE A 70 11.76 -11.83 -5.72
C ILE A 70 10.30 -11.53 -6.10
N ASP A 71 9.61 -12.50 -6.68
CA ASP A 71 8.23 -12.34 -7.14
C ASP A 71 7.25 -12.11 -5.99
N LYS A 72 7.49 -12.75 -4.83
CA LYS A 72 6.73 -12.49 -3.61
C LYS A 72 6.88 -11.04 -3.16
N LEU A 73 8.10 -10.53 -3.10
CA LEU A 73 8.33 -9.15 -2.68
C LEU A 73 7.71 -8.15 -3.68
N HIS A 74 7.79 -8.45 -4.98
CA HIS A 74 7.13 -7.68 -6.04
C HIS A 74 5.62 -7.61 -5.81
N ALA A 75 4.97 -8.77 -5.73
CA ALA A 75 3.53 -8.85 -5.53
C ALA A 75 3.07 -8.19 -4.21
N MET A 76 3.86 -8.33 -3.14
CA MET A 76 3.59 -7.65 -1.87
C MET A 76 3.68 -6.13 -2.01
N ALA A 77 4.68 -5.62 -2.72
CA ALA A 77 4.87 -4.20 -2.93
C ALA A 77 3.76 -3.60 -3.82
N GLU A 78 3.44 -4.25 -4.94
CA GLU A 78 2.34 -3.85 -5.83
C GLU A 78 1.00 -3.82 -5.06
N ALA A 79 0.71 -4.86 -4.28
CA ALA A 79 -0.53 -4.95 -3.50
C ALA A 79 -0.67 -3.79 -2.49
N ILE A 80 0.39 -3.45 -1.76
CA ILE A 80 0.35 -2.32 -0.82
C ILE A 80 0.16 -1.00 -1.57
N ALA A 81 0.90 -0.75 -2.65
CA ALA A 81 0.74 0.46 -3.44
C ALA A 81 -0.70 0.62 -3.98
N LEU A 82 -1.30 -0.46 -4.51
CA LEU A 82 -2.68 -0.45 -5.00
C LEU A 82 -3.70 -0.16 -3.89
N LEU A 83 -3.51 -0.73 -2.69
CA LEU A 83 -4.38 -0.42 -1.54
C LEU A 83 -4.32 1.07 -1.18
N GLN A 84 -3.15 1.69 -1.25
CA GLN A 84 -2.98 3.12 -0.98
C GLN A 84 -3.55 4.00 -2.10
N ALA A 85 -3.46 3.55 -3.35
CA ALA A 85 -4.04 4.22 -4.50
C ALA A 85 -5.58 4.22 -4.47
N ALA A 86 -6.18 3.12 -4.02
CA ALA A 86 -7.63 2.94 -3.99
C ALA A 86 -8.32 3.76 -2.89
N ALA A 87 -7.62 4.01 -1.78
CA ALA A 87 -8.22 4.67 -0.62
C ALA A 87 -7.25 5.61 0.13
N PRO A 88 -6.66 6.62 -0.53
CA PRO A 88 -5.64 7.48 0.08
C PRO A 88 -6.17 8.25 1.30
N ASP A 89 -7.39 8.79 1.24
CA ASP A 89 -7.96 9.56 2.34
C ASP A 89 -8.26 8.72 3.58
N ARG A 90 -8.63 7.45 3.37
CA ARG A 90 -8.82 6.48 4.44
C ARG A 90 -7.53 6.24 5.21
N PHE A 91 -6.43 5.99 4.48
CA PHE A 91 -5.13 5.77 5.10
C PHE A 91 -4.60 7.02 5.81
N ARG A 92 -4.70 8.20 5.17
CA ARG A 92 -4.32 9.49 5.77
C ARG A 92 -5.07 9.76 7.06
N LEU A 93 -6.38 9.47 7.09
CA LEU A 93 -7.21 9.66 8.28
C LEU A 93 -6.68 8.83 9.45
N ILE A 94 -6.41 7.54 9.25
CA ILE A 94 -5.88 6.69 10.33
C ILE A 94 -4.56 7.23 10.86
N ILE A 95 -3.62 7.59 9.98
CA ILE A 95 -2.31 8.10 10.40
C ILE A 95 -2.45 9.39 11.21
N ARG A 96 -3.35 10.30 10.82
CA ARG A 96 -3.61 11.55 11.56
C ARG A 96 -4.29 11.32 12.91
N SER A 97 -5.18 10.33 12.97
CA SER A 97 -5.97 10.03 14.16
C SER A 97 -5.34 8.96 15.06
N GLU A 98 -4.15 8.45 14.74
CA GLU A 98 -3.50 7.32 15.44
C GLU A 98 -3.38 7.58 16.95
N ALA A 99 -3.00 8.79 17.35
CA ALA A 99 -2.84 9.19 18.75
C ALA A 99 -4.17 9.31 19.52
N GLU A 100 -5.29 9.45 18.79
CA GLU A 100 -6.64 9.64 19.35
C GLU A 100 -7.48 8.36 19.28
N LEU A 101 -6.92 7.27 18.75
CA LEU A 101 -7.64 6.00 18.66
C LEU A 101 -7.97 5.46 20.07
N PRO A 102 -9.21 4.99 20.29
CA PRO A 102 -9.54 4.20 21.47
C PRO A 102 -8.55 3.03 21.65
N GLU A 103 -8.20 2.69 22.89
CA GLU A 103 -7.15 1.70 23.20
C GLU A 103 -7.35 0.35 22.47
N HIS A 104 -8.59 -0.12 22.38
CA HIS A 104 -8.90 -1.38 21.69
C HIS A 104 -8.63 -1.30 20.17
N LEU A 105 -8.88 -0.15 19.52
CA LEU A 105 -8.59 0.08 18.10
C LEU A 105 -7.11 0.29 17.86
N SER A 106 -6.43 1.01 18.75
CA SER A 106 -4.97 1.16 18.70
C SER A 106 -4.27 -0.21 18.76
N LYS A 107 -4.69 -1.11 19.66
CA LYS A 107 -4.16 -2.48 19.74
C LYS A 107 -4.39 -3.27 18.44
N THR A 108 -5.58 -3.20 17.86
CA THR A 108 -5.90 -3.86 16.58
C THR A 108 -5.03 -3.32 15.45
N TYR A 109 -4.88 -1.99 15.37
CA TYR A 109 -4.05 -1.32 14.38
C TYR A 109 -2.58 -1.76 14.47
N ASP A 110 -2.02 -1.77 15.68
CA ASP A 110 -0.65 -2.20 15.93
C ASP A 110 -0.44 -3.68 15.59
N GLN A 111 -1.41 -4.54 15.91
CA GLN A 111 -1.35 -5.96 15.55
C GLN A 111 -1.31 -6.15 14.04
N SER A 112 -2.13 -5.41 13.29
CA SER A 112 -2.08 -5.40 11.83
C SER A 112 -0.71 -4.96 11.31
N ARG A 113 -0.18 -3.81 11.75
CA ARG A 113 1.13 -3.31 11.31
C ARG A 113 2.24 -4.32 11.58
N ARG A 114 2.19 -5.00 12.74
CA ARG A 114 3.12 -6.09 13.06
C ARG A 114 2.97 -7.28 12.12
N ARG A 115 1.75 -7.66 11.73
CA ARG A 115 1.50 -8.74 10.76
C ARG A 115 2.07 -8.37 9.39
N VAL A 116 1.77 -7.18 8.87
CA VAL A 116 2.31 -6.69 7.58
C VAL A 116 3.84 -6.70 7.60
N LEU A 117 4.45 -6.12 8.64
CA LEU A 117 5.90 -6.08 8.78
C LEU A 117 6.51 -7.50 8.86
N LYS A 118 5.84 -8.43 9.54
CA LYS A 118 6.28 -9.82 9.64
C LYS A 118 6.33 -10.51 8.28
N GLU A 119 5.33 -10.30 7.42
CA GLU A 119 5.30 -10.94 6.09
C GLU A 119 6.44 -10.43 5.18
N PHE A 120 6.71 -9.12 5.18
CA PHE A 120 7.86 -8.56 4.46
C PHE A 120 9.20 -9.10 5.00
N ILE A 121 9.38 -9.12 6.33
CA ILE A 121 10.60 -9.65 6.95
C ILE A 121 10.84 -11.11 6.54
N ALA A 122 9.78 -11.93 6.49
CA ALA A 122 9.88 -13.34 6.13
C ALA A 122 10.37 -13.52 4.68
N VAL A 123 9.81 -12.77 3.74
CA VAL A 123 10.22 -12.84 2.32
C VAL A 123 11.63 -12.31 2.12
N ILE A 124 11.98 -11.18 2.75
CA ILE A 124 13.34 -10.62 2.65
C ILE A 124 14.36 -11.59 3.24
N ARG A 125 14.08 -12.20 4.40
CA ARG A 125 14.97 -13.21 4.98
C ARG A 125 15.15 -14.42 4.06
N ALA A 126 14.06 -14.95 3.50
CA ALA A 126 14.13 -16.06 2.57
C ALA A 126 14.97 -15.74 1.32
N GLY A 127 14.87 -14.51 0.80
CA GLY A 127 15.70 -14.08 -0.32
C GLY A 127 17.17 -13.88 0.04
N ILE A 128 17.48 -13.44 1.26
CA ILE A 128 18.87 -13.38 1.78
C ILE A 128 19.45 -14.79 1.91
N ASP A 129 18.70 -15.71 2.54
CA ASP A 129 19.13 -17.10 2.75
C ASP A 129 19.36 -17.83 1.41
N ALA A 130 18.61 -17.47 0.37
CA ALA A 130 18.77 -17.98 -0.99
C ALA A 130 19.87 -17.26 -1.82
N GLY A 131 20.53 -16.23 -1.27
CA GLY A 131 21.52 -15.43 -1.99
C GLY A 131 20.97 -14.52 -3.09
N LEU A 132 19.65 -14.31 -3.12
CA LEU A 132 18.95 -13.46 -4.10
C LEU A 132 18.91 -11.99 -3.67
N PHE A 133 18.93 -11.74 -2.35
CA PHE A 133 18.92 -10.40 -1.77
C PHE A 133 20.22 -10.09 -1.02
N ARG A 134 20.58 -8.81 -0.99
CA ARG A 134 21.74 -8.31 -0.23
C ARG A 134 21.61 -8.57 1.27
N PRO A 135 22.72 -8.84 2.00
CA PRO A 135 22.70 -9.14 3.43
C PRO A 135 22.46 -7.87 4.27
N VAL A 136 21.25 -7.34 4.19
CA VAL A 136 20.77 -6.18 4.97
C VAL A 136 19.96 -6.64 6.18
N ASP A 137 19.75 -5.74 7.14
CA ASP A 137 18.76 -5.99 8.19
C ASP A 137 17.36 -6.11 7.57
N PRO A 138 16.67 -7.27 7.69
CA PRO A 138 15.37 -7.48 7.04
C PRO A 138 14.29 -6.54 7.54
N ARG A 139 14.35 -6.13 8.82
CA ARG A 139 13.37 -5.24 9.43
C ARG A 139 13.54 -3.82 8.89
N VAL A 140 14.78 -3.33 8.80
CA VAL A 140 15.08 -2.00 8.23
C VAL A 140 14.64 -1.95 6.76
N ALA A 141 15.01 -2.95 5.96
CA ALA A 141 14.60 -3.03 4.56
C ALA A 141 13.07 -3.06 4.41
N SER A 142 12.39 -3.88 5.22
CA SER A 142 10.91 -3.93 5.23
C SER A 142 10.29 -2.58 5.57
N LEU A 143 10.76 -1.91 6.62
CA LEU A 143 10.24 -0.60 7.03
C LEU A 143 10.47 0.48 5.95
N GLY A 144 11.63 0.46 5.29
CA GLY A 144 11.93 1.37 4.19
C GLY A 144 11.01 1.16 2.98
N ILE A 145 10.81 -0.10 2.57
CA ILE A 145 9.91 -0.45 1.47
C ILE A 145 8.47 -0.08 1.81
N ILE A 146 7.97 -0.49 2.98
CA ILE A 146 6.61 -0.16 3.44
C ILE A 146 6.41 1.36 3.50
N GLY A 147 7.40 2.10 3.99
CA GLY A 147 7.35 3.57 4.04
C GLY A 147 7.21 4.20 2.66
N MET A 148 8.02 3.76 1.69
CA MET A 148 7.96 4.21 0.30
C MET A 148 6.58 3.97 -0.32
N LEU A 149 6.03 2.76 -0.14
CA LEU A 149 4.73 2.37 -0.71
C LEU A 149 3.57 3.14 -0.04
N ASN A 150 3.61 3.28 1.29
CA ASN A 150 2.60 4.01 2.03
C ASN A 150 2.59 5.51 1.70
N TRP A 151 3.74 6.08 1.32
CA TRP A 151 3.82 7.49 0.95
C TRP A 151 3.00 7.83 -0.30
N MET A 152 2.67 6.83 -1.13
CA MET A 152 1.74 6.96 -2.26
C MET A 152 0.42 7.63 -1.85
N ALA A 153 -0.05 7.36 -0.63
CA ALA A 153 -1.26 7.99 -0.12
C ALA A 153 -1.18 9.52 -0.11
N TRP A 154 -0.01 10.17 -0.06
CA TRP A 154 0.09 11.64 0.00
C TRP A 154 0.19 12.32 -1.36
N TRP A 155 0.86 11.70 -2.34
CA TRP A 155 1.17 12.36 -3.62
C TRP A 155 0.38 11.81 -4.80
N TYR A 156 -0.15 10.58 -4.72
CA TYR A 156 -0.90 10.00 -5.84
C TYR A 156 -2.27 10.65 -5.98
N GLN A 157 -2.62 11.01 -7.21
CA GLN A 157 -3.94 11.49 -7.60
C GLN A 157 -4.64 10.40 -8.44
N PRO A 158 -5.83 9.94 -8.06
CA PRO A 158 -6.54 8.92 -8.83
C PRO A 158 -6.94 9.42 -10.21
N GLU A 159 -6.37 8.82 -11.27
CA GLU A 159 -6.73 9.10 -12.67
C GLU A 159 -7.48 7.94 -13.31
N SER A 160 -6.90 6.74 -13.28
CA SER A 160 -7.52 5.49 -13.74
C SER A 160 -6.92 4.28 -13.02
N GLU A 161 -7.61 3.14 -13.07
CA GLU A 161 -7.08 1.88 -12.52
C GLU A 161 -5.79 1.43 -13.24
N ALA A 162 -5.72 1.64 -14.56
CA ALA A 162 -4.53 1.33 -15.35
C ALA A 162 -3.33 2.18 -14.93
N HIS A 163 -3.54 3.47 -14.67
CA HIS A 163 -2.50 4.36 -14.17
C HIS A 163 -2.04 3.96 -12.75
N ALA A 164 -2.99 3.66 -11.84
CA ALA A 164 -2.67 3.19 -10.49
C ALA A 164 -1.78 1.94 -10.53
N LYS A 165 -2.11 1.00 -11.40
CA LYS A 165 -1.33 -0.23 -11.59
C LYS A 165 0.04 0.03 -12.19
N SER A 166 0.16 0.94 -13.16
CA SER A 166 1.45 1.33 -13.72
C SER A 166 2.37 1.93 -12.64
N VAL A 167 1.84 2.85 -11.83
CA VAL A 167 2.58 3.48 -10.74
C VAL A 167 2.96 2.47 -9.64
N ALA A 168 2.03 1.59 -9.25
CA ALA A 168 2.27 0.53 -8.28
C ALA A 168 3.39 -0.42 -8.73
N ASN A 169 3.41 -0.81 -10.01
CA ASN A 169 4.48 -1.64 -10.58
C ASN A 169 5.84 -0.94 -10.54
N GLN A 170 5.91 0.36 -10.88
CA GLN A 170 7.16 1.12 -10.80
C GLN A 170 7.70 1.18 -9.35
N LEU A 171 6.83 1.39 -8.36
CA LEU A 171 7.23 1.37 -6.95
C LEU A 171 7.66 -0.02 -6.49
N ALA A 172 7.00 -1.08 -6.97
CA ALA A 172 7.39 -2.46 -6.68
C ALA A 172 8.77 -2.79 -7.25
N ASP A 173 9.05 -2.37 -8.49
CA ASP A 173 10.37 -2.53 -9.11
C ASP A 173 11.45 -1.81 -8.30
N MET A 174 11.22 -0.56 -7.89
CA MET A 174 12.14 0.18 -7.03
C MET A 174 12.37 -0.51 -5.68
N ALA A 175 11.31 -1.06 -5.07
CA ALA A 175 11.39 -1.77 -3.79
C ALA A 175 12.31 -2.98 -3.89
N ILE A 176 12.20 -3.75 -4.97
CA ILE A 176 13.01 -4.95 -5.18
C ILE A 176 14.44 -4.58 -5.52
N GLN A 177 14.66 -3.61 -6.43
CA GLN A 177 16.01 -3.14 -6.75
C GLN A 177 16.75 -2.63 -5.51
N SER A 178 16.01 -2.11 -4.52
CA SER A 178 16.59 -1.72 -3.23
C SER A 178 17.14 -2.89 -2.42
N VAL A 179 16.84 -4.15 -2.71
CA VAL A 179 17.31 -5.32 -1.93
C VAL A 179 17.91 -6.44 -2.78
N LEU A 180 17.90 -6.34 -4.11
CA LEU A 180 18.54 -7.35 -4.95
C LEU A 180 20.04 -7.45 -4.65
N GLN A 181 20.53 -8.68 -4.59
CA GLN A 181 21.96 -8.95 -4.63
C GLN A 181 22.47 -8.52 -6.01
N PRO A 182 23.49 -7.66 -6.10
CA PRO A 182 24.16 -7.45 -7.37
C PRO A 182 24.73 -8.81 -7.80
N GLY A 183 24.26 -9.35 -8.92
CA GLY A 183 24.89 -10.54 -9.50
C GLY A 183 26.36 -10.25 -9.79
N ASP A 184 27.13 -11.28 -10.18
CA ASP A 184 28.46 -11.09 -10.78
C ASP A 184 28.40 -10.18 -12.05
N THR A 185 27.21 -9.81 -12.51
CA THR A 185 26.95 -8.68 -13.41
C THR A 185 27.43 -7.33 -12.88
N ALA A 186 27.64 -7.13 -11.57
CA ALA A 186 28.32 -5.95 -11.05
C ALA A 186 29.79 -5.84 -11.51
N LYS A 187 30.39 -6.94 -12.01
CA LYS A 187 31.67 -6.87 -12.74
C LYS A 187 31.50 -6.41 -14.20
N PHE A 188 30.27 -6.31 -14.69
CA PHE A 188 29.89 -5.81 -16.03
C PHE A 188 29.08 -4.50 -15.98
N VAL A 189 28.78 -3.94 -14.80
CA VAL A 189 27.94 -2.74 -14.65
C VAL A 189 28.80 -1.48 -14.50
N ASP A 190 29.52 -1.15 -15.56
CA ASP A 190 29.93 0.22 -15.82
C ASP A 190 29.86 0.44 -17.33
N GLY A 191 28.73 0.99 -17.84
CA GLY A 191 28.76 1.51 -19.20
C GLY A 191 27.47 1.96 -19.87
N PRO A 192 27.61 2.69 -20.99
CA PRO A 192 26.53 3.27 -21.80
C PRO A 192 25.46 2.28 -22.26
N ALA A 193 25.77 0.98 -22.33
CA ALA A 193 24.83 -0.05 -22.77
C ALA A 193 23.57 -0.16 -21.87
N ARG A 194 23.72 0.04 -20.55
CA ARG A 194 22.57 0.05 -19.63
C ARG A 194 21.73 1.32 -19.78
N ALA A 195 22.38 2.46 -19.98
CA ALA A 195 21.67 3.71 -20.28
C ALA A 195 20.86 3.59 -21.58
N ILE A 196 21.44 2.96 -22.62
CA ILE A 196 20.76 2.70 -23.89
C ILE A 196 19.58 1.72 -23.71
N SER A 197 19.72 0.67 -22.90
CA SER A 197 18.63 -0.28 -22.65
C SER A 197 17.45 0.37 -21.92
N LEU A 198 17.73 1.23 -20.93
CA LEU A 198 16.70 1.98 -20.20
C LEU A 198 16.02 3.00 -21.11
N LEU A 199 16.78 3.70 -21.96
CA LEU A 199 16.22 4.62 -22.94
C LEU A 199 15.30 3.91 -23.95
N ARG A 200 15.65 2.70 -24.41
CA ARG A 200 14.80 1.89 -25.29
C ARG A 200 13.49 1.50 -24.64
N GLN A 201 13.53 0.99 -23.41
CA GLN A 201 12.31 0.65 -22.67
C GLN A 201 11.38 1.86 -22.47
N ASN A 202 11.96 3.02 -22.18
CA ASN A 202 11.19 4.26 -22.04
C ASN A 202 10.60 4.72 -23.38
N LEU A 203 11.31 4.55 -24.49
CA LEU A 203 10.81 4.83 -25.84
C LEU A 203 9.66 3.89 -26.21
N ASP A 204 9.80 2.59 -25.99
CA ASP A 204 8.76 1.58 -26.26
C ASP A 204 7.48 1.92 -25.47
N TYR A 205 7.63 2.34 -24.21
CA TYR A 205 6.52 2.79 -23.37
C TYR A 205 5.82 4.04 -23.93
N LEU A 206 6.59 5.05 -24.36
CA LEU A 206 6.04 6.28 -24.95
C LEU A 206 5.34 6.02 -26.30
N GLU A 207 5.90 5.14 -27.13
CA GLU A 207 5.29 4.75 -28.40
C GLU A 207 3.96 4.02 -28.18
N GLN A 208 3.88 3.17 -27.16
CA GLN A 208 2.64 2.52 -26.76
C GLN A 208 1.58 3.55 -26.33
N GLN A 209 1.95 4.54 -25.52
CA GLN A 209 1.04 5.60 -25.07
C GLN A 209 0.55 6.50 -26.22
N LEU A 210 1.44 6.84 -27.15
CA LEU A 210 1.09 7.67 -28.32
C LEU A 210 0.22 6.90 -29.33
N GLY A 211 0.47 5.59 -29.52
CA GLY A 211 -0.33 4.73 -30.39
C GLY A 211 -1.78 4.53 -29.93
N GLU A 212 -2.03 4.62 -28.62
CA GLU A 212 -3.38 4.59 -28.03
C GLU A 212 -4.11 5.94 -28.18
N THR A 213 -3.38 7.05 -28.35
CA THR A 213 -3.94 8.40 -28.47
C THR A 213 -4.32 8.78 -29.92
N GLY A 214 -3.88 8.01 -30.93
CA GLY A 214 -4.11 8.30 -32.36
C GLY A 214 -5.28 7.56 -33.03
N ARG A 215 -6.22 7.01 -32.26
CA ARG A 215 -7.39 6.25 -32.76
C ARG A 215 -8.76 6.90 -32.54
N ASP A 216 -8.78 8.19 -32.21
CA ASP A 216 -9.96 9.06 -32.26
C ASP A 216 -9.78 10.15 -33.34
#